data_AF-A0A2E0XSH0-F1
#
_entry.id   AF-A0A2E0XSH0-F1
#
_cell.length_a   1.000
_cell.length_b   1.000
_cell.length_c   1.000
_cell.angle_alpha   90.00
_cell.angle_beta   90.00
_cell.angle_gamma   90.00
#
_symmetry.space_group_name_H-M   'P 1'
#
loop_
_entity.id
_entity.type
_entity.pdbx_description
1 polymer ?
#
loop_
_entity_poly.entity_id
_entity_poly.type
_entity_poly.pdbx_seq_one_letter_code
_entity_poly.pdbx_strand_id
1 'polypeptide(L)'
;MKLSNSQVYSIDQGTCYATHYFLEQFCGIQWYGPTALNTVVPSRRTLTIMGTNIRRSPDLKHRYTVGGGWPIIHIQWNQPTPDQLNLYWYRMQIGGEKWAGNHTIWTETVEEIFNDPEYQAVGRGKGSQLCYTHASKVGKRHGTGSP
;
A
#
# COMPACT_ATOMS: atom_id res chain seq x y z
N MET A 1 28.68 13.43 2.73
CA MET A 1 28.08 12.35 3.53
C MET A 1 27.05 11.64 2.66
N LYS A 2 27.42 10.49 2.08
CA LYS A 2 26.53 9.72 1.18
C LYS A 2 25.64 8.83 2.05
N LEU A 3 24.33 9.09 2.03
CA LEU A 3 23.34 8.21 2.66
C LEU A 3 23.34 6.89 1.87
N SER A 4 23.48 5.77 2.57
CA SER A 4 23.38 4.44 1.99
C SER A 4 22.01 4.22 1.34
N ASN A 5 21.97 3.43 0.27
CA ASN A 5 20.80 3.03 -0.54
C ASN A 5 19.66 2.30 0.22
N SER A 6 19.43 2.56 1.51
CA SER A 6 18.42 1.89 2.34
C SER A 6 17.19 2.76 2.68
N GLN A 7 17.11 4.00 2.19
CA GLN A 7 15.95 4.85 2.44
C GLN A 7 14.85 4.61 1.41
N VAL A 8 14.13 3.52 1.68
CA VAL A 8 12.97 3.02 0.92
C VAL A 8 11.75 3.96 1.02
N TYR A 9 11.72 4.88 1.99
CA TYR A 9 10.58 5.76 2.26
C TYR A 9 10.95 7.24 2.14
N SER A 10 10.04 8.07 1.63
CA SER A 10 10.23 9.52 1.62
C SER A 10 10.22 10.09 3.04
N ILE A 11 10.89 11.23 3.25
CA ILE A 11 10.89 11.94 4.54
C ILE A 11 9.45 12.28 4.98
N ASP A 12 8.59 12.62 4.02
CA ASP A 12 7.19 12.94 4.28
C ASP A 12 6.42 11.72 4.80
N GLN A 13 6.65 10.54 4.21
CA GLN A 13 6.01 9.30 4.63
C GLN A 13 6.50 8.86 6.01
N GLY A 14 7.80 8.98 6.29
CA GLY A 14 8.36 8.72 7.61
C GLY A 14 7.77 9.62 8.70
N THR A 15 7.60 10.91 8.39
CA THR A 15 6.99 11.90 9.31
C THR A 15 5.52 11.60 9.57
N CYS A 16 4.77 11.21 8.53
CA CYS A 16 3.38 10.78 8.65
C CYS A 16 3.24 9.55 9.57
N TYR A 17 4.10 8.54 9.40
CA TYR A 17 4.08 7.33 10.24
C TYR A 17 4.45 7.63 11.69
N ALA A 18 5.46 8.46 11.92
CA ALA A 18 5.87 8.87 13.26
C ALA A 18 4.74 9.64 13.98
N THR A 19 4.04 10.52 13.26
CA THR A 19 2.92 11.30 13.81
C THR A 19 1.77 10.38 14.22
N HIS A 20 1.32 9.49 13.35
CA HIS A 20 0.21 8.59 13.67
C HIS A 20 0.58 7.59 14.77
N TYR A 21 1.81 7.05 14.75
CA TYR A 21 2.31 6.22 15.84
C TYR A 21 2.29 6.97 17.18
N PHE A 22 2.70 8.24 17.18
CA PHE A 22 2.69 9.06 18.38
C PHE A 22 1.26 9.25 18.93
N LEU A 23 0.32 9.55 18.03
CA LEU A 23 -1.08 9.76 18.38
C LEU A 23 -1.73 8.48 18.95
N GLU A 24 -1.44 7.30 18.41
CA GLU A 24 -1.99 6.06 18.95
C GLU A 24 -1.34 5.69 20.28
N GLN A 25 -0.02 5.64 20.32
CA GLN A 25 0.70 5.02 21.44
C GLN A 25 0.84 5.95 22.65
N PHE A 26 0.94 7.26 22.42
CA PHE A 26 1.13 8.24 23.51
C PHE A 26 -0.08 9.14 23.71
N CYS A 27 -0.90 9.35 22.68
CA CYS A 27 -2.16 10.08 22.83
C CYS A 27 -3.38 9.22 23.07
N GLY A 28 -3.29 7.90 22.91
CA GLY A 28 -4.40 6.97 23.13
C GLY A 28 -5.51 7.12 22.08
N ILE A 29 -5.23 7.76 20.94
CA ILE A 29 -6.19 7.85 19.84
C ILE A 29 -6.35 6.47 19.22
N GLN A 30 -7.58 6.08 18.91
CA GLN A 30 -7.87 4.82 18.22
C GLN A 30 -8.68 5.10 16.97
N TRP A 31 -8.28 4.50 15.84
CA TRP A 31 -9.01 4.56 14.59
C TRP A 31 -9.53 3.17 14.22
N TYR A 32 -10.85 3.01 14.25
CA TYR A 32 -11.55 1.80 13.80
C TYR A 32 -12.11 1.95 12.38
N GLY A 33 -11.99 3.15 11.80
CA GLY A 33 -12.51 3.49 10.50
C GLY A 33 -12.24 4.96 10.14
N PRO A 34 -12.68 5.39 8.95
CA PRO A 34 -12.34 6.68 8.35
C PRO A 34 -13.11 7.88 8.94
N THR A 35 -14.31 7.67 9.47
CA THR A 35 -15.15 8.78 9.95
C THR A 35 -14.91 9.10 11.42
N ALA A 36 -15.42 10.24 11.86
CA ALA A 36 -15.39 10.62 13.28
C ALA A 36 -16.14 9.60 14.16
N LEU A 37 -17.20 8.96 13.65
CA LEU A 37 -17.92 7.90 14.37
C LEU A 37 -17.01 6.72 14.72
N ASN A 38 -16.01 6.45 13.90
CA ASN A 38 -15.07 5.34 14.08
C ASN A 38 -13.75 5.78 14.73
N THR A 39 -13.67 7.01 15.27
CA THR A 39 -12.46 7.55 15.88
C THR A 39 -12.71 7.81 17.37
N VAL A 40 -11.87 7.23 18.22
CA VAL A 40 -11.88 7.51 19.67
C VAL A 40 -10.75 8.47 19.97
N VAL A 41 -11.09 9.65 20.48
CA VAL A 41 -10.12 10.64 20.99
C VAL A 41 -10.34 10.79 22.49
N PRO A 42 -9.40 10.33 23.33
CA PRO A 42 -9.52 10.50 24.78
C PRO A 42 -9.56 11.97 25.18
N SER A 43 -10.54 12.35 25.99
CA SER A 43 -10.59 13.69 26.57
C SER A 43 -9.70 13.75 27.81
N ARG A 44 -8.76 14.71 27.82
CA ARG A 44 -7.88 14.96 28.97
C ARG A 44 -7.43 16.40 28.99
N ARG A 45 -7.37 16.98 30.19
CA ARG A 45 -6.89 18.36 30.40
C ARG A 45 -5.38 18.49 30.26
N THR A 46 -4.65 17.43 30.61
CA THR A 46 -3.19 17.40 30.58
C THR A 46 -2.73 16.14 29.87
N LEU A 47 -1.76 16.31 28.97
CA LEU A 47 -1.07 15.23 28.29
C LEU A 47 0.32 15.08 28.90
N THR A 48 0.55 13.97 29.60
CA THR A 48 1.86 13.59 30.12
C THR A 48 2.40 12.45 29.27
N ILE A 49 3.60 12.63 28.71
CA ILE A 49 4.25 11.64 27.85
C ILE A 49 5.56 11.23 28.51
N MET A 50 5.71 9.92 28.72
CA MET A 50 6.92 9.31 29.24
C MET A 50 7.42 8.34 28.17
N GLY A 51 8.68 8.45 27.76
CA GLY A 51 9.21 7.60 26.71
C GLY A 51 10.69 7.81 26.46
N THR A 52 11.27 6.88 25.70
CA THR A 52 12.65 6.94 25.22
C THR A 52 12.69 7.36 23.75
N ASN A 53 13.90 7.57 23.21
CA ASN A 53 14.08 7.83 21.79
C ASN A 53 13.78 6.56 20.98
N ILE A 54 12.66 6.54 20.25
CA ILE A 54 12.23 5.40 19.42
C ILE A 54 12.53 5.70 17.94
N ARG A 55 13.19 4.76 17.28
CA ARG A 55 13.44 4.80 15.83
C ARG A 55 12.97 3.47 15.22
N ARG A 56 12.12 3.54 14.21
CA ARG A 56 11.54 2.37 13.53
C ARG A 56 11.45 2.62 12.03
N SER A 57 11.46 1.52 11.28
CA SER A 57 11.11 1.46 9.87
C SER A 57 10.15 0.30 9.66
N PRO A 58 9.26 0.36 8.66
CA PRO A 58 8.50 -0.81 8.24
C PRO A 58 9.41 -1.96 7.82
N ASP A 59 9.04 -3.19 8.18
CA ASP A 59 9.71 -4.40 7.68
C ASP A 59 9.27 -4.75 6.25
N LEU A 60 8.02 -4.43 5.91
CA LEU A 60 7.45 -4.65 4.57
C LEU A 60 7.58 -3.40 3.70
N LYS A 61 8.24 -3.54 2.56
CA LYS A 61 8.43 -2.49 1.54
C LYS A 61 7.12 -1.90 1.05
N HIS A 62 6.08 -2.72 0.93
CA HIS A 62 4.73 -2.32 0.54
C HIS A 62 3.70 -2.97 1.47
N ARG A 63 2.73 -2.18 1.92
CA ARG A 63 1.60 -2.63 2.74
C ARG A 63 0.30 -2.20 2.10
N TYR A 64 -0.64 -3.13 1.99
CA TYR A 64 -1.94 -2.90 1.38
C TYR A 64 -3.02 -3.69 2.13
N THR A 65 -4.26 -3.23 2.05
CA THR A 65 -5.43 -3.91 2.62
C THR A 65 -6.54 -4.00 1.58
N VAL A 66 -7.47 -4.94 1.76
CA VAL A 66 -8.64 -5.08 0.87
C VAL A 66 -9.59 -3.88 1.02
N GLY A 67 -10.12 -3.43 -0.11
CA GLY A 67 -10.59 -2.06 -0.34
C GLY A 67 -11.72 -1.54 0.56
N GLY A 68 -11.71 -0.23 0.78
CA GLY A 68 -12.72 0.51 1.56
C GLY A 68 -13.94 1.00 0.78
N GLY A 69 -13.93 0.83 -0.55
CA GLY A 69 -15.02 1.25 -1.44
C GLY A 69 -16.08 0.16 -1.69
N TRP A 70 -15.90 -1.04 -1.14
CA TRP A 70 -16.91 -2.10 -1.28
C TRP A 70 -18.20 -1.71 -0.53
N PRO A 71 -19.41 -1.94 -1.10
CA PRO A 71 -20.65 -1.44 -0.51
C PRO A 71 -20.84 -1.82 0.97
N ILE A 72 -20.48 -3.05 1.35
CA ILE A 72 -20.58 -3.51 2.74
C ILE A 72 -19.65 -2.73 3.69
N ILE A 73 -18.41 -2.49 3.26
CA ILE A 73 -17.40 -1.75 4.04
C ILE A 73 -17.76 -0.26 4.09
N HIS A 74 -18.23 0.29 2.97
CA HIS A 74 -18.63 1.69 2.87
C HIS A 74 -19.77 2.02 3.84
N ILE A 75 -20.78 1.15 3.93
CA ILE A 75 -21.87 1.28 4.91
C ILE A 75 -21.35 1.10 6.33
N GLN A 76 -20.55 0.07 6.59
CA GLN A 76 -19.97 -0.21 7.92
C GLN A 76 -19.13 0.96 8.45
N TRP A 77 -18.45 1.67 7.57
CA TRP A 77 -17.64 2.85 7.90
C TRP A 77 -18.41 4.16 7.84
N ASN A 78 -19.73 4.12 7.88
CA ASN A 78 -20.60 5.29 7.91
C ASN A 78 -20.41 6.20 6.69
N GLN A 79 -20.37 5.58 5.51
CA GLN A 79 -20.35 6.24 4.21
C GLN A 79 -19.27 7.34 4.10
N PRO A 80 -17.99 6.99 4.25
CA PRO A 80 -16.92 7.98 4.24
C PRO A 80 -16.79 8.69 2.90
N THR A 81 -16.37 9.96 2.96
CA THR A 81 -15.90 10.67 1.77
C THR A 81 -14.56 10.12 1.30
N PRO A 82 -14.16 10.35 0.03
CA PRO A 82 -12.85 9.95 -0.47
C PRO A 82 -11.68 10.47 0.39
N ASP A 83 -11.77 11.72 0.87
CA ASP A 83 -10.72 12.32 1.70
C ASP A 83 -10.60 11.65 3.08
N GLN A 84 -11.73 11.32 3.71
CA GLN A 84 -11.75 10.57 4.96
C GLN A 84 -11.12 9.18 4.78
N LEU A 85 -11.42 8.53 3.65
CA LEU A 85 -10.87 7.23 3.32
C LEU A 85 -9.35 7.31 3.08
N ASN A 86 -8.88 8.31 2.33
CA ASN A 86 -7.46 8.55 2.11
C ASN A 86 -6.71 8.83 3.42
N LEU A 87 -7.27 9.68 4.29
CA LEU A 87 -6.71 9.96 5.60
C LEU A 87 -6.61 8.69 6.46
N TYR A 88 -7.63 7.83 6.41
CA TYR A 88 -7.62 6.56 7.11
C TYR A 88 -6.50 5.63 6.63
N TRP A 89 -6.24 5.58 5.33
CA TRP A 89 -5.13 4.81 4.79
C TRP A 89 -3.76 5.32 5.24
N TYR A 90 -3.58 6.63 5.39
CA TYR A 90 -2.38 7.19 5.99
C TYR A 90 -2.21 6.80 7.46
N ARG A 91 -3.31 6.81 8.23
CA ARG A 91 -3.32 6.36 9.64
C ARG A 91 -2.91 4.89 9.77
N MET A 92 -3.42 4.04 8.87
CA MET A 92 -3.07 2.61 8.80
C MET A 92 -1.69 2.32 8.19
N GLN A 93 -0.95 3.37 7.80
CA GLN A 93 0.37 3.27 7.19
C GLN A 93 0.40 2.43 5.90
N ILE A 94 -0.70 2.45 5.15
CA ILE A 94 -0.81 1.79 3.84
C ILE A 94 0.08 2.51 2.84
N GLY A 95 0.59 1.76 1.86
CA GLY A 95 1.53 2.22 0.84
C GLY A 95 2.94 1.74 1.12
N GLY A 96 3.92 2.55 0.72
CA GLY A 96 5.34 2.20 0.74
C GLY A 96 5.94 2.34 -0.65
N GLU A 97 6.87 1.46 -1.02
CA GLU A 97 7.35 1.37 -2.39
C GLU A 97 6.17 1.18 -3.35
N LYS A 98 6.23 1.85 -4.50
CA LYS A 98 5.28 1.61 -5.58
C LYS A 98 5.41 0.15 -5.99
N TRP A 99 4.35 -0.61 -5.77
CA TRP A 99 4.28 -2.03 -6.05
C TRP A 99 2.92 -2.34 -6.67
N ALA A 100 2.89 -3.23 -7.66
CA ALA A 100 1.67 -3.69 -8.28
C ALA A 100 1.50 -5.18 -8.00
N GLY A 101 0.48 -5.52 -7.21
CA GLY A 101 0.05 -6.89 -6.94
C GLY A 101 -1.45 -7.02 -7.20
N ASN A 102 -1.88 -6.77 -8.44
CA ASN A 102 -3.29 -6.85 -8.81
C ASN A 102 -3.59 -8.16 -9.53
N HIS A 103 -4.88 -8.57 -9.51
CA HIS A 103 -5.38 -9.78 -10.17
C HIS A 103 -5.14 -9.81 -11.69
N THR A 104 -4.91 -8.65 -12.30
CA THR A 104 -4.46 -8.47 -13.70
C THR A 104 -3.70 -7.15 -13.81
N ILE A 105 -2.73 -7.04 -14.72
CA ILE A 105 -2.13 -5.76 -15.11
C ILE A 105 -3.20 -4.95 -15.86
N TRP A 106 -3.37 -3.67 -15.52
CA TRP A 106 -4.39 -2.81 -16.13
C TRP A 106 -4.13 -2.61 -17.63
N THR A 107 -5.21 -2.54 -18.44
CA THR A 107 -5.12 -2.36 -19.89
C THR A 107 -4.31 -1.14 -20.28
N GLU A 108 -4.54 0.01 -19.64
CA GLU A 108 -3.79 1.26 -19.87
C GLU A 108 -2.29 1.06 -19.65
N THR A 109 -1.90 0.31 -18.61
CA THR A 109 -0.49 -0.02 -18.36
C THR A 109 0.10 -0.90 -19.46
N VAL A 110 -0.70 -1.82 -20.02
CA VAL A 110 -0.27 -2.65 -21.15
C VAL A 110 -0.09 -1.81 -22.42
N GLU A 111 -0.98 -0.86 -22.66
CA GLU A 111 -0.97 0.03 -23.83
C GLU A 111 0.15 1.09 -23.77
N GLU A 112 0.43 1.64 -22.60
CA GLU A 112 1.38 2.74 -22.45
C GLU A 112 2.80 2.27 -22.13
N ILE A 113 2.95 1.24 -21.29
CA ILE A 113 4.26 0.82 -20.75
C ILE A 113 4.73 -0.48 -21.39
N PHE A 114 3.86 -1.48 -21.52
CA PHE A 114 4.23 -2.81 -22.02
C PHE A 114 3.87 -3.03 -23.50
N ASN A 115 3.96 -2.00 -24.34
CA ASN A 115 3.48 -2.02 -25.72
C ASN A 115 4.40 -2.70 -26.74
N ASP A 116 5.54 -3.22 -26.31
CA ASP A 116 6.43 -4.00 -27.17
C ASP A 116 5.67 -5.21 -27.75
N PRO A 117 5.58 -5.34 -29.09
CA PRO A 117 4.88 -6.44 -29.75
C PRO A 117 5.31 -7.83 -29.28
N GLU A 118 6.56 -8.00 -28.85
CA GLU A 118 7.10 -9.25 -28.31
C GLU A 118 6.37 -9.70 -27.03
N TYR A 119 5.96 -8.74 -26.20
CA TYR A 119 5.31 -9.00 -24.92
C TYR A 119 3.80 -8.99 -24.98
N GLN A 120 3.20 -8.77 -26.15
CA GLN A 120 1.75 -8.70 -26.36
C GLN A 120 1.15 -10.08 -26.62
N ALA A 121 -0.01 -10.37 -26.01
CA ALA A 121 -0.76 -11.58 -26.30
C ALA A 121 -1.16 -11.66 -27.78
N VAL A 122 -1.24 -12.88 -28.31
CA VAL A 122 -1.68 -13.12 -29.69
C VAL A 122 -3.20 -13.30 -29.74
N GLY A 123 -3.85 -12.76 -30.77
CA GLY A 123 -5.30 -12.88 -30.97
C GLY A 123 -6.10 -11.85 -30.18
N ARG A 124 -7.22 -12.27 -29.58
CA ARG A 124 -8.20 -11.37 -28.92
C ARG A 124 -7.62 -10.51 -27.79
N GLY A 125 -6.53 -10.95 -27.16
CA GLY A 125 -5.84 -10.22 -26.08
C GLY A 125 -4.77 -9.22 -26.55
N LYS A 126 -4.51 -9.09 -27.85
CA LYS A 126 -3.48 -8.18 -28.37
C LYS A 126 -3.82 -6.73 -28.00
N GLY A 127 -2.86 -5.99 -27.44
CA GLY A 127 -3.04 -4.62 -26.97
C GLY A 127 -3.61 -4.50 -25.55
N SER A 128 -4.14 -5.58 -24.98
CA SER A 128 -4.79 -5.55 -23.65
C SER A 128 -4.23 -6.56 -22.66
N GLN A 129 -3.43 -7.53 -23.11
CA GLN A 129 -2.88 -8.59 -22.28
C GLN A 129 -1.44 -8.89 -22.67
N LEU A 130 -0.65 -9.34 -21.69
CA LEU A 130 0.71 -9.80 -21.94
C LEU A 130 0.75 -11.24 -22.46
N CYS A 131 1.69 -11.53 -23.34
CA CYS A 131 2.06 -12.88 -23.72
C CYS A 131 2.73 -13.58 -22.53
N TYR A 132 2.07 -14.61 -21.98
CA TYR A 132 2.57 -15.41 -20.87
C TYR A 132 3.45 -16.60 -21.33
N THR A 133 3.47 -16.90 -22.63
CA THR A 133 4.23 -18.02 -23.21
C THR A 133 5.52 -17.58 -23.91
N HIS A 134 5.87 -16.29 -23.85
CA HIS A 134 7.09 -15.79 -24.49
C HIS A 134 8.36 -16.39 -23.85
N ALA A 135 9.29 -16.87 -24.68
CA ALA A 135 10.45 -17.65 -24.25
C ALA A 135 11.38 -16.91 -23.26
N SER A 136 11.43 -15.57 -23.33
CA SER A 136 12.19 -14.74 -22.38
C SER A 136 11.59 -14.66 -20.97
N LYS A 137 10.34 -15.12 -20.76
CA LYS A 137 9.62 -15.07 -19.47
C LYS A 137 9.59 -16.41 -18.71
N VAL A 138 9.93 -17.52 -19.36
CA VAL A 138 10.17 -18.77 -18.64
C VAL A 138 11.60 -18.68 -18.10
N GLY A 139 11.77 -18.05 -16.94
CA GLY A 139 13.01 -18.17 -16.17
C GLY A 139 13.39 -19.64 -16.16
N LYS A 140 14.60 -19.98 -16.65
CA LYS A 140 15.08 -21.36 -16.79
C LYS A 140 14.60 -22.15 -15.58
N ARG A 141 13.63 -23.05 -15.77
CA ARG A 141 13.16 -23.95 -14.71
C ARG A 141 14.40 -24.67 -14.19
N HIS A 142 14.89 -24.28 -13.02
CA HIS A 142 15.85 -25.10 -12.28
C HIS A 142 15.04 -26.28 -11.78
N GLY A 143 15.13 -27.38 -12.51
CA GLY A 143 14.34 -28.57 -12.27
C GLY A 143 14.37 -29.50 -13.47
N THR A 144 15.54 -30.04 -13.76
CA THR A 144 15.63 -31.34 -14.45
C THR A 144 15.11 -32.40 -13.48
N GLY A 145 13.81 -32.66 -13.56
CA GLY A 145 13.17 -33.86 -13.02
C GLY A 145 12.43 -34.52 -14.17
N SER A 146 13.13 -35.41 -14.88
CA SER A 146 12.53 -36.39 -15.78
C SER A 146 11.67 -37.40 -14.97
N PRO A 147 10.64 -38.01 -15.60
CA PRO A 147 9.66 -38.87 -14.94
C PRO A 147 10.24 -40.11 -14.28
#